data_AF-A0A1F7Y1R5-F1
#
_entry.id   AF-A0A1F7Y1R5-F1
#
_cell.length_a   1.000
_cell.length_b   1.000
_cell.length_c   1.000
_cell.angle_alpha   90.00
_cell.angle_beta   90.00
_cell.angle_gamma   90.00
#
_symmetry.space_group_name_H-M   'P 1'
#
loop_
_entity.id
_entity.type
_entity.pdbx_description
1 polymer ?
#
loop_
_entity_poly.entity_id
_entity_poly.type
_entity_poly.pdbx_seq_one_letter_code
_entity_poly.pdbx_strand_id
1 'polypeptide(L)'
;MGQKINPTGFRVGSFTGWKSRWYMENTKYKDYLLEDIKIRSSLMDRLKLAGITNVEIERLPKSIVILLAVSRPGVVIGRGGTGLEEIKKRILETISEVRKQKVQKLSKELKIDLRVNEIKNPELSAYLVATRIVSELERRLPYRRIVAKTMERVMQA
;
A
#
# COMPACT_ATOMS: atom_id res chain seq x y z
N MET A 1 -33.60 -0.73 -4.10
CA MET A 1 -32.13 -0.78 -4.09
C MET A 1 -31.64 0.04 -2.89
N GLY A 2 -31.04 -0.60 -1.88
CA GLY A 2 -30.57 0.10 -0.68
C GLY A 2 -29.12 0.56 -0.80
N GLN A 3 -28.79 1.71 -0.22
CA GLN A 3 -27.41 2.16 -0.09
C GLN A 3 -26.72 1.31 1.00
N LYS A 4 -25.61 0.65 0.66
CA LYS A 4 -24.81 -0.13 1.61
C LYS A 4 -23.64 0.71 2.10
N ILE A 5 -23.33 0.64 3.40
CA ILE A 5 -22.16 1.28 3.99
C ILE A 5 -20.87 0.53 3.61
N ASN A 6 -19.74 1.24 3.55
CA ASN A 6 -18.45 0.60 3.33
C ASN A 6 -18.08 -0.29 4.55
N PRO A 7 -17.88 -1.60 4.35
CA PRO A 7 -17.58 -2.54 5.43
C PRO A 7 -16.27 -2.25 6.18
N THR A 8 -15.29 -1.65 5.50
CA THR A 8 -14.02 -1.27 6.15
C THR A 8 -14.24 -0.06 7.04
N GLY A 9 -14.85 1.01 6.51
CA GLY A 9 -15.16 2.23 7.26
C GLY A 9 -16.03 1.97 8.50
N PHE A 10 -17.04 1.10 8.36
CA PHE A 10 -17.92 0.72 9.47
C PHE A 10 -17.20 0.01 10.63
N ARG A 11 -16.05 -0.62 10.38
CA ARG A 11 -15.31 -1.42 11.38
C ARG A 11 -14.04 -0.74 11.90
N VAL A 12 -13.71 0.46 11.42
CA VAL A 12 -12.54 1.22 11.88
C VAL A 12 -12.70 1.54 13.37
N GLY A 13 -11.67 1.28 14.16
CA GLY A 13 -11.61 1.60 15.59
C GLY A 13 -12.03 0.46 16.52
N SER A 14 -12.94 -0.42 16.09
CA SER A 14 -13.32 -1.61 16.88
C SER A 14 -12.55 -2.86 16.44
N PHE A 15 -12.62 -3.21 15.15
CA PHE A 15 -12.00 -4.45 14.63
C PHE A 15 -10.83 -4.17 13.69
N THR A 16 -10.96 -3.19 12.80
CA THR A 16 -9.88 -2.81 11.88
C THR A 16 -9.15 -1.58 12.37
N GLY A 17 -7.82 -1.65 12.39
CA GLY A 17 -6.96 -0.51 12.73
C GLY A 17 -6.90 0.55 11.64
N TRP A 18 -6.28 1.68 11.98
CA TRP A 18 -6.01 2.77 11.05
C TRP A 18 -4.84 2.44 10.12
N LYS A 19 -4.99 2.75 8.84
CA LYS A 19 -3.92 2.58 7.83
C LYS A 19 -2.84 3.66 7.93
N SER A 20 -3.16 4.85 8.42
CA SER A 20 -2.16 5.88 8.76
C SER A 20 -2.25 6.14 10.26
N ARG A 21 -1.14 6.01 10.98
CA ARG A 21 -1.06 6.17 12.43
C ARG A 21 -0.06 7.27 12.74
N TRP A 22 -0.56 8.47 12.93
CA TRP A 22 0.23 9.62 13.31
C TRP A 22 -0.69 10.72 13.83
N TYR A 23 -0.10 11.68 14.53
CA TYR A 23 -0.78 12.85 15.06
C TYR A 23 -0.02 14.10 14.65
N MET A 24 -0.75 15.17 14.33
CA MET A 24 -0.17 16.48 14.04
C MET A 24 -1.19 17.56 14.37
N GLU A 25 -0.71 18.76 14.71
CA GLU A 25 -1.55 19.94 14.86
C GLU A 25 -2.30 20.28 13.56
N ASN A 26 -3.51 20.84 13.71
CA ASN A 26 -4.46 21.08 12.61
C ASN A 26 -3.87 21.84 11.42
N THR A 27 -2.94 22.77 11.67
CA THR A 27 -2.35 23.62 10.62
C THR A 27 -1.52 22.81 9.60
N LYS A 28 -0.86 21.74 10.05
CA LYS A 28 0.03 20.91 9.22
C LYS A 28 -0.63 19.61 8.77
N TYR A 29 -1.81 19.27 9.29
CA TYR A 29 -2.51 18.02 8.97
C TYR A 29 -2.74 17.83 7.46
N LYS A 30 -3.18 18.90 6.77
CA LYS A 30 -3.47 18.86 5.33
C LYS A 30 -2.26 18.44 4.49
N ASP A 31 -1.09 18.99 4.79
CA ASP A 31 0.12 18.72 4.02
C ASP A 31 0.58 17.26 4.21
N TYR A 32 0.54 16.77 5.44
CA TYR A 32 0.91 15.39 5.77
C TYR A 32 -0.07 14.38 5.19
N LEU A 33 -1.37 14.70 5.13
CA LEU A 33 -2.37 13.87 4.46
C LEU A 33 -2.10 13.78 2.95
N LEU A 34 -1.77 14.91 2.30
CA LEU A 34 -1.43 14.94 0.87
C LEU A 34 -0.17 14.13 0.57
N GLU A 35 0.85 14.21 1.44
CA GLU A 35 2.03 13.35 1.35
C GLU A 35 1.66 11.87 1.41
N ASP A 36 0.88 11.45 2.41
CA ASP A 36 0.47 10.05 2.57
C ASP A 36 -0.30 9.53 1.35
N ILE A 37 -1.21 10.33 0.79
CA ILE A 37 -1.98 9.95 -0.41
C ILE A 37 -1.04 9.71 -1.59
N LYS A 38 -0.11 10.63 -1.86
CA LYS A 38 0.83 10.50 -2.98
C LYS A 38 1.83 9.36 -2.78
N ILE A 39 2.30 9.15 -1.55
CA ILE A 39 3.18 8.02 -1.22
C ILE A 39 2.44 6.71 -1.51
N ARG A 40 1.19 6.57 -1.05
CA ARG A 40 0.39 5.36 -1.31
C ARG A 40 0.14 5.11 -2.78
N SER A 41 -0.24 6.14 -3.55
CA SER A 41 -0.48 5.97 -4.99
C SER A 41 0.81 5.57 -5.72
N SER A 42 1.92 6.27 -5.46
CA SER A 42 3.20 5.96 -6.10
C SER A 42 3.71 4.55 -5.75
N LEU A 43 3.50 4.08 -4.53
CA LEU A 43 3.89 2.73 -4.12
C LEU A 43 2.99 1.65 -4.73
N MET A 44 1.67 1.88 -4.78
CA MET A 44 0.73 0.95 -5.40
C MET A 44 1.02 0.76 -6.89
N ASP A 45 1.31 1.83 -7.61
CA ASP A 45 1.59 1.76 -9.04
C ASP A 45 2.91 1.03 -9.33
N ARG A 46 3.97 1.38 -8.59
CA ARG A 46 5.30 0.81 -8.80
C ARG A 46 5.40 -0.66 -8.37
N LEU A 47 4.75 -1.03 -7.27
CA LEU A 47 4.78 -2.37 -6.69
C LEU A 47 3.63 -3.27 -7.16
N LYS A 48 2.92 -2.88 -8.22
CA LYS A 48 1.83 -3.68 -8.80
C LYS A 48 2.25 -5.12 -9.13
N LEU A 49 3.46 -5.30 -9.66
CA LEU A 49 4.03 -6.63 -9.98
C LEU A 49 4.34 -7.48 -8.73
N ALA A 50 4.66 -6.85 -7.61
CA ALA A 50 4.93 -7.53 -6.35
C ALA A 50 3.64 -8.00 -5.65
N GLY A 51 2.46 -7.53 -6.10
CA GLY A 51 1.17 -7.83 -5.48
C GLY A 51 1.09 -7.20 -4.09
N ILE A 52 1.23 -5.88 -4.04
CA ILE A 52 1.01 -5.08 -2.84
C ILE A 52 -0.49 -4.98 -2.53
N THR A 53 -0.86 -5.11 -1.26
CA THR A 53 -2.28 -5.11 -0.84
C THR A 53 -2.63 -3.97 0.09
N ASN A 54 -1.74 -3.67 1.03
CA ASN A 54 -1.93 -2.61 2.00
C ASN A 54 -0.61 -1.88 2.23
N VAL A 55 -0.71 -0.56 2.38
CA VAL A 55 0.38 0.33 2.75
C VAL A 55 -0.04 1.00 4.04
N GLU A 56 0.62 0.66 5.13
CA GLU A 56 0.43 1.33 6.42
C GLU A 56 1.57 2.32 6.65
N ILE A 57 1.21 3.52 7.09
CA ILE A 57 2.16 4.61 7.32
C ILE A 57 2.08 5.01 8.79
N GLU A 58 3.17 4.83 9.51
CA GLU A 58 3.32 5.33 10.88
C GLU A 58 4.33 6.46 10.86
N ARG A 59 3.97 7.62 11.41
CA ARG A 59 4.89 8.77 11.48
C ARG A 59 5.20 9.11 12.92
N LEU A 60 6.49 9.20 13.21
CA LEU A 60 7.07 9.79 14.41
C LEU A 60 7.69 11.15 14.03
N PRO A 61 8.01 12.02 14.99
CA PRO A 61 8.49 13.38 14.70
C PRO A 61 9.71 13.45 13.76
N LYS A 62 10.60 12.45 13.79
CA LYS A 62 11.83 12.38 12.98
C LYS A 62 11.94 11.13 12.11
N SER A 63 10.95 10.24 12.14
CA SER A 63 10.99 9.00 11.37
C SER A 63 9.62 8.64 10.79
N ILE A 64 9.65 8.02 9.62
CA ILE A 64 8.46 7.49 8.96
C ILE A 64 8.70 5.99 8.77
N VAL A 65 7.80 5.19 9.34
CA VAL A 65 7.80 3.73 9.19
C VAL A 65 6.69 3.39 8.20
N ILE A 66 7.06 2.78 7.09
CA ILE A 66 6.10 2.32 6.08
C ILE A 66 6.09 0.80 6.11
N LEU A 67 4.94 0.23 6.45
CA LEU A 67 4.73 -1.21 6.42
C LEU A 67 4.00 -1.56 5.12
N LEU A 68 4.66 -2.38 4.30
CA LEU A 68 4.15 -2.87 3.02
C LEU A 68 3.71 -4.32 3.21
N ALA A 69 2.42 -4.60 2.98
CA ALA A 69 1.91 -5.97 2.91
C ALA A 69 1.95 -6.46 1.46
N VAL A 70 2.75 -7.49 1.19
CA VAL A 70 3.10 -7.89 -0.17
C VAL A 70 3.04 -9.41 -0.33
N SER A 71 2.56 -9.89 -1.49
CA SER A 71 2.53 -11.32 -1.83
C SER A 71 3.89 -11.89 -2.22
N ARG A 72 4.76 -11.08 -2.83
CA ARG A 72 6.10 -11.48 -3.30
C ARG A 72 7.16 -10.52 -2.77
N PRO A 73 7.68 -10.72 -1.55
CA PRO A 73 8.64 -9.79 -0.93
C PRO A 73 9.94 -9.67 -1.73
N GLY A 74 10.40 -10.75 -2.38
CA GLY A 74 11.64 -10.74 -3.17
C GLY A 74 11.66 -9.73 -4.30
N VAL A 75 10.50 -9.44 -4.91
CA VAL A 75 10.38 -8.43 -5.98
C VAL A 75 10.56 -7.00 -5.44
N VAL A 76 10.18 -6.76 -4.19
CA VAL A 76 10.29 -5.45 -3.53
C VAL A 76 11.71 -5.18 -3.04
N ILE A 77 12.38 -6.21 -2.53
CA ILE A 77 13.75 -6.10 -2.00
C ILE A 77 14.75 -5.92 -3.16
N GLY A 78 14.52 -6.61 -4.28
CA GLY A 78 15.42 -6.59 -5.43
C GLY A 78 16.75 -7.31 -5.18
N ARG A 79 17.68 -7.23 -6.13
CA ARG A 79 18.99 -7.86 -6.01
C ARG A 79 19.88 -7.01 -5.09
N GLY A 80 20.32 -7.58 -3.97
CA GLY A 80 21.21 -6.90 -3.02
C GLY A 80 20.59 -5.70 -2.28
N GLY A 81 19.27 -5.61 -2.18
CA GLY A 81 18.58 -4.51 -1.47
C GLY A 81 18.39 -3.22 -2.28
N THR A 82 18.81 -3.21 -3.55
CA THR A 82 18.67 -2.08 -4.48
C THR A 82 17.23 -1.58 -4.60
N GLY A 83 16.24 -2.48 -4.59
CA GLY A 83 14.83 -2.11 -4.68
C GLY A 83 14.36 -1.25 -3.49
N LEU A 84 14.81 -1.56 -2.28
CA LEU A 84 14.47 -0.77 -1.09
C LEU A 84 15.09 0.63 -1.15
N GLU A 85 16.33 0.75 -1.63
CA GLU A 85 16.98 2.06 -1.79
C GLU A 85 16.27 2.93 -2.81
N GLU A 86 15.85 2.36 -3.94
CA GLU A 86 15.09 3.07 -4.96
C GLU A 86 13.71 3.50 -4.46
N ILE A 87 13.03 2.66 -3.66
CA ILE A 87 11.75 3.01 -3.05
C ILE A 87 11.94 4.17 -2.06
N LYS A 88 12.99 4.13 -1.23
CA LYS A 88 13.32 5.23 -0.30
C LYS A 88 13.57 6.54 -1.05
N LYS A 89 14.37 6.51 -2.11
CA LYS A 89 14.63 7.69 -2.96
C LYS A 89 13.34 8.27 -3.51
N ARG A 90 12.45 7.41 -4.03
CA ARG A 90 11.16 7.85 -4.58
C ARG A 90 10.23 8.47 -3.55
N ILE A 91 10.19 7.91 -2.34
CA ILE A 91 9.38 8.48 -1.25
C ILE A 91 9.92 9.87 -0.87
N LEU A 92 11.25 10.03 -0.80
CA LEU A 92 11.87 11.33 -0.54
C LEU A 92 11.54 12.36 -1.65
N GLU A 93 11.59 11.96 -2.91
CA GLU A 93 11.17 12.79 -4.04
C GLU A 93 9.70 13.23 -3.89
N THR A 94 8.80 12.28 -3.60
CA THR A 94 7.37 12.53 -3.43
C THR A 94 7.09 13.52 -2.29
N ILE A 95 7.78 13.37 -1.15
CA ILE A 95 7.67 14.30 -0.01
C ILE A 95 8.22 15.68 -0.38
N SER A 96 9.33 15.73 -1.12
CA SER A 96 9.96 16.98 -1.54
C SER A 96 9.07 17.82 -2.47
N GLU A 97 8.33 17.16 -3.37
CA GLU A 97 7.36 17.81 -4.25
C GLU A 97 6.21 18.46 -3.47
N VAL A 98 5.72 17.78 -2.42
CA VAL A 98 4.61 18.29 -1.61
C VAL A 98 5.06 19.44 -0.71
N ARG A 99 6.20 19.30 -0.03
CA ARG A 99 6.73 20.33 0.87
C ARG A 99 7.44 21.49 0.16
N LYS A 100 7.68 21.38 -1.16
CA LYS A 100 8.51 22.31 -1.95
C LYS A 100 9.89 22.56 -1.32
N GLN A 101 10.46 21.54 -0.70
CA GLN A 101 11.75 21.60 -0.01
C GLN A 101 12.78 20.75 -0.76
N LYS A 102 14.06 21.16 -0.70
CA LYS A 102 15.15 20.40 -1.34
C LYS A 102 15.27 19.01 -0.69
N VAL A 103 15.34 17.97 -1.52
CA VAL A 103 15.50 16.56 -1.10
C VAL A 103 16.63 16.37 -0.07
N GLN A 104 17.74 17.11 -0.22
CA GLN A 104 18.91 17.02 0.67
C GLN A 104 18.67 17.49 2.12
N LYS A 105 17.71 18.39 2.36
CA LYS A 105 17.34 18.79 3.73
C LYS A 105 16.44 17.74 4.37
N LEU A 106 15.48 17.24 3.60
CA LEU A 106 14.56 16.19 4.02
C LEU A 106 15.26 14.88 4.38
N SER A 107 16.24 14.44 3.59
CA SER A 107 16.99 13.21 3.87
C SER A 107 17.89 13.28 5.11
N LYS A 108 18.25 14.48 5.58
CA LYS A 108 18.96 14.68 6.84
C LYS A 108 18.02 14.75 8.05
N GLU A 109 16.80 15.21 7.85
CA GLU A 109 15.82 15.45 8.91
C GLU A 109 14.91 14.24 9.19
N LEU A 110 14.63 13.42 8.16
CA LEU A 110 13.67 12.31 8.22
C LEU A 110 14.32 10.96 7.92
N LYS A 111 14.24 10.05 8.90
CA LYS A 111 14.62 8.65 8.70
C LYS A 111 13.43 7.85 8.15
N ILE A 112 13.61 7.17 7.02
CA ILE A 112 12.57 6.33 6.41
C ILE A 112 12.92 4.86 6.62
N ASP A 113 12.06 4.18 7.37
CA ASP A 113 12.16 2.75 7.64
C ASP A 113 11.09 2.02 6.83
N LEU A 114 11.52 1.16 5.91
CA LEU A 114 10.64 0.32 5.11
C LEU A 114 10.60 -1.07 5.71
N ARG A 115 9.41 -1.54 6.09
CA ARG A 115 9.16 -2.90 6.57
C ARG A 115 8.30 -3.62 5.55
N VAL A 116 8.80 -4.75 5.05
CA VAL A 116 8.07 -5.58 4.08
C VAL A 116 7.54 -6.80 4.82
N ASN A 117 6.21 -6.90 4.93
CA ASN A 117 5.51 -8.03 5.52
C ASN A 117 4.94 -8.92 4.42
N GLU A 118 5.27 -10.19 4.48
CA GLU A 118 4.77 -11.20 3.55
C GLU A 118 3.34 -11.63 3.90
N ILE A 119 2.50 -11.75 2.87
CA ILE A 119 1.17 -12.33 2.99
C ILE A 119 1.28 -13.83 2.75
N LYS A 120 1.08 -14.62 3.81
CA LYS A 120 1.19 -16.09 3.76
C LYS A 120 0.24 -16.71 2.73
N ASN A 121 -1.02 -16.29 2.72
CA ASN A 121 -2.05 -16.83 1.83
C ASN A 121 -2.61 -15.72 0.92
N PRO A 122 -2.09 -15.56 -0.31
CA PRO A 122 -2.55 -14.54 -1.25
C PRO A 122 -4.03 -14.67 -1.65
N GLU A 123 -4.57 -15.90 -1.66
CA GLU A 123 -5.96 -16.18 -2.06
C GLU A 123 -6.98 -15.68 -1.02
N LEU A 124 -6.57 -15.44 0.24
CA LEU A 124 -7.43 -14.83 1.27
C LEU A 124 -7.46 -13.30 1.19
N SER A 125 -6.62 -12.69 0.35
CA SER A 125 -6.58 -11.25 0.18
C SER A 125 -7.55 -10.79 -0.90
N ALA A 126 -8.60 -10.07 -0.50
CA ALA A 126 -9.61 -9.53 -1.41
C ALA A 126 -9.01 -8.71 -2.56
N TYR A 127 -7.96 -7.92 -2.30
CA TYR A 127 -7.32 -7.09 -3.33
C TYR A 127 -6.59 -7.92 -4.39
N LEU A 128 -5.87 -8.98 -3.98
CA LEU A 128 -5.13 -9.83 -4.91
C LEU A 128 -6.07 -10.68 -5.75
N VAL A 129 -7.12 -11.22 -5.11
CA VAL A 129 -8.19 -11.95 -5.79
C VAL A 129 -8.88 -11.05 -6.83
N ALA A 130 -9.24 -9.81 -6.46
CA ALA A 130 -9.85 -8.85 -7.39
C ALA A 130 -8.90 -8.52 -8.56
N THR A 131 -7.63 -8.24 -8.27
CA THR A 131 -6.62 -7.95 -9.31
C THR A 131 -6.47 -9.11 -10.29
N ARG A 132 -6.50 -10.34 -9.80
CA ARG A 132 -6.46 -11.54 -10.64
C ARG A 132 -7.68 -11.67 -11.54
N ILE A 133 -8.88 -11.45 -11.00
CA ILE A 133 -10.12 -11.45 -11.78
C ILE A 133 -10.04 -10.41 -12.90
N VAL A 134 -9.57 -9.19 -12.58
CA VAL A 134 -9.39 -8.12 -13.57
C VAL A 134 -8.45 -8.57 -14.69
N SER A 135 -7.29 -9.14 -14.36
CA SER A 135 -6.34 -9.64 -15.37
C SER A 135 -6.90 -10.79 -16.22
N GLU A 136 -7.73 -11.67 -15.66
CA GLU A 136 -8.40 -12.73 -16.44
C GLU A 136 -9.48 -12.15 -17.38
N LEU A 137 -10.20 -11.11 -16.95
CA LEU A 137 -11.18 -10.39 -17.77
C LEU A 137 -10.51 -9.58 -18.90
N GLU A 138 -9.37 -8.93 -18.64
CA GLU A 138 -8.56 -8.23 -19.66
C GLU A 138 -8.12 -9.18 -20.79
N ARG A 139 -7.89 -10.46 -20.44
CA ARG A 139 -7.60 -11.54 -21.40
C ARG A 139 -8.83 -12.09 -22.12
N ARG A 140 -10.00 -11.49 -21.91
CA ARG A 140 -11.29 -11.87 -22.54
C ARG A 140 -11.75 -13.29 -22.22
N LEU A 141 -11.39 -13.82 -21.05
CA LEU A 141 -11.90 -15.11 -20.59
C LEU A 141 -13.38 -14.98 -20.15
N PRO A 142 -14.19 -16.06 -20.27
CA PRO A 142 -15.60 -16.01 -19.87
C PRO A 142 -15.80 -15.72 -18.38
N TYR A 143 -16.54 -14.65 -18.05
CA TYR A 143 -16.72 -14.18 -16.67
C TYR A 143 -17.25 -15.25 -15.71
N ARG A 144 -18.22 -16.07 -16.13
CA ARG A 144 -18.80 -17.15 -15.29
C ARG A 144 -17.74 -18.16 -14.86
N ARG A 145 -16.83 -18.51 -15.77
CA ARG A 145 -15.73 -19.44 -15.51
C ARG A 145 -14.74 -18.85 -14.51
N ILE A 146 -14.40 -17.56 -14.67
CA ILE A 146 -13.49 -16.84 -13.76
C ILE A 146 -14.08 -16.83 -12.34
N VAL A 147 -15.35 -16.47 -12.19
CA VAL A 147 -16.00 -16.40 -10.88
C VAL A 147 -16.04 -17.77 -10.20
N ALA A 148 -16.49 -18.82 -10.91
CA ALA A 148 -16.55 -20.18 -10.36
C ALA A 148 -15.16 -20.66 -9.90
N LYS A 149 -14.15 -20.50 -10.75
CA LYS A 149 -12.77 -20.90 -10.47
C LYS A 149 -12.16 -20.13 -9.30
N THR A 150 -12.45 -18.83 -9.19
CA THR A 150 -11.96 -18.01 -8.08
C THR A 150 -12.62 -18.41 -6.77
N MET A 151 -13.93 -18.66 -6.75
CA MET A 151 -14.62 -19.14 -5.55
C MET A 151 -14.03 -20.45 -5.05
N GLU A 152 -13.83 -21.43 -5.94
CA GLU A 152 -13.24 -22.73 -5.60
C GLU A 152 -11.84 -22.57 -4.98
N ARG A 153 -10.99 -21.72 -5.57
CA ARG A 153 -9.64 -21.45 -5.05
C ARG A 153 -9.66 -20.81 -3.66
N VAL A 154 -10.55 -19.85 -3.44
CA VAL A 154 -10.67 -19.17 -2.14
C VAL A 154 -11.17 -20.15 -1.07
N MET A 155 -12.05 -21.09 -1.42
CA MET A 155 -12.54 -22.11 -0.50
C MET A 155 -11.49 -23.18 -0.15
N GLN A 156 -10.50 -23.41 -1.03
CA GLN A 156 -9.41 -24.38 -0.80
C GLN A 156 -8.22 -23.80 0.00
N ALA A 157 -8.15 -22.48 0.17
CA ALA A 157 -7.03 -21.75 0.77
C ALA A 157 -7.16 -21.61 2.29
#